data_AF-C3YEH1-F1
#
_entry.id   AF-C3YEH1-F1
#
_cell.length_a   1.000
_cell.length_b   1.000
_cell.length_c   1.000
_cell.angle_alpha   90.00
_cell.angle_beta   90.00
_cell.angle_gamma   90.00
#
_symmetry.space_group_name_H-M   'P 1'
#
loop_
_entity.id
_entity.type
_entity.pdbx_description
1 polymer ?
#
loop_
_entity_poly.entity_id
_entity_poly.type
_entity_poly.pdbx_seq_one_letter_code
_entity_poly.pdbx_strand_id
1 'polypeptide(L)'
;TRHIVVHYPRVLTVSLARIKANLQAVQHQLGFSPQQLRSLAMGAPRMLSRDKYKIITVFDYVHNEMGIPHHTIVCSPQVFNSRRRQLSERHQFLQKLGRAQYDPALPGYIPLDKLYKLPDTVFCTQLAKVTIQEYQDFLKTL
;
A
#
# COMPACT_ATOMS: atom_id res chain seq x y z
N THR A 1 -20.38 -10.54 -1.42
CA THR A 1 -21.10 -9.28 -1.12
C THR A 1 -21.48 -9.15 0.35
N ARG A 2 -22.00 -10.19 1.02
CA ARG A 2 -22.41 -10.16 2.45
C ARG A 2 -21.29 -9.80 3.45
N HIS A 3 -20.05 -10.27 3.25
CA HIS A 3 -18.91 -10.02 4.15
C HIS A 3 -18.50 -8.54 4.28
N ILE A 4 -18.51 -7.79 3.17
CA ILE A 4 -18.15 -6.36 3.17
C ILE A 4 -19.19 -5.54 3.92
N VAL A 5 -20.47 -5.86 3.71
CA VAL A 5 -21.62 -5.15 4.28
C VAL A 5 -21.64 -5.25 5.80
N VAL A 6 -21.30 -6.43 6.36
CA VAL A 6 -21.29 -6.67 7.81
C VAL A 6 -20.14 -5.95 8.51
N HIS A 7 -18.93 -5.94 7.92
CA HIS A 7 -17.75 -5.39 8.58
C HIS A 7 -17.46 -3.91 8.25
N TYR A 8 -18.11 -3.35 7.22
CA TYR A 8 -17.87 -1.98 6.76
C TYR A 8 -19.17 -1.24 6.40
N PRO A 9 -20.05 -0.95 7.38
CA PRO A 9 -21.36 -0.34 7.12
C PRO A 9 -21.27 1.05 6.48
N ARG A 10 -20.16 1.80 6.67
CA ARG A 10 -19.92 3.10 6.01
C ARG A 10 -19.77 3.00 4.49
N VAL A 11 -19.49 1.81 3.95
CA VAL A 11 -19.53 1.57 2.50
C VAL A 11 -20.95 1.70 1.96
N LEU A 12 -21.98 1.46 2.80
CA LEU A 12 -23.40 1.60 2.45
C LEU A 12 -23.89 3.04 2.46
N THR A 13 -23.25 3.91 3.27
CA THR A 13 -23.62 5.34 3.33
C THR A 13 -23.14 6.13 2.10
N VAL A 14 -22.16 5.60 1.37
CA VAL A 14 -21.75 6.13 0.07
C VAL A 14 -22.51 5.34 -1.01
N SER A 15 -23.10 6.04 -1.98
CA SER A 15 -23.80 5.37 -3.10
C SER A 15 -22.91 4.29 -3.73
N LEU A 16 -23.38 3.04 -3.72
CA LEU A 16 -22.69 1.90 -4.35
C LEU A 16 -22.40 2.17 -5.83
N ALA A 17 -23.27 2.92 -6.51
CA ALA A 17 -23.06 3.34 -7.89
C ALA A 17 -21.86 4.30 -8.02
N ARG A 18 -21.70 5.25 -7.08
CA ARG A 18 -20.54 6.17 -7.04
C ARG A 18 -19.25 5.43 -6.73
N ILE A 19 -19.26 4.48 -5.78
CA ILE A 19 -18.11 3.62 -5.49
C ILE A 19 -17.72 2.84 -6.74
N LYS A 20 -18.69 2.21 -7.41
CA LYS A 20 -18.45 1.42 -8.63
C LYS A 20 -17.87 2.28 -9.75
N ALA A 21 -18.45 3.46 -10.02
CA ALA A 21 -17.96 4.37 -11.06
C ALA A 21 -16.53 4.86 -10.76
N ASN A 22 -16.25 5.23 -9.50
CA ASN A 22 -14.91 5.64 -9.08
C ASN A 22 -13.90 4.50 -9.23
N LEU A 23 -14.27 3.29 -8.83
CA LEU A 23 -13.40 2.12 -8.97
C LEU A 23 -13.14 1.75 -10.41
N GLN A 24 -14.13 1.86 -11.30
CA GLN A 24 -13.95 1.64 -12.73
C GLN A 24 -13.00 2.68 -13.33
N ALA A 25 -13.19 3.97 -13.00
CA ALA A 25 -12.28 5.03 -13.46
C ALA A 25 -10.84 4.80 -12.96
N VAL A 26 -10.69 4.43 -11.69
CA VAL A 26 -9.38 4.07 -11.10
C VAL A 26 -8.82 2.81 -11.76
N GLN A 27 -9.63 1.79 -12.01
CA GLN A 27 -9.18 0.54 -12.65
C GLN A 27 -8.50 0.80 -13.99
N HIS A 28 -9.12 1.60 -14.85
CA HIS A 28 -8.55 1.95 -16.16
C HIS A 28 -7.24 2.71 -16.02
N GLN A 29 -7.11 3.58 -15.02
CA GLN A 29 -5.87 4.34 -14.77
C GLN A 29 -4.76 3.48 -14.16
N LEU A 30 -5.10 2.55 -13.27
CA LEU A 30 -4.10 1.74 -12.55
C LEU A 30 -3.75 0.43 -13.27
N GLY A 31 -4.45 0.07 -14.34
CA GLY A 31 -4.14 -1.12 -15.15
C GLY A 31 -4.49 -2.46 -14.49
N PHE A 32 -5.33 -2.48 -13.45
CA PHE A 32 -5.77 -3.74 -12.83
C PHE A 32 -6.84 -4.45 -13.69
N SER A 33 -6.75 -5.78 -13.77
CA SER A 33 -7.85 -6.59 -14.33
C SER A 33 -9.09 -6.54 -13.43
N PRO A 34 -10.30 -6.80 -13.95
CA PRO A 34 -11.51 -6.85 -13.13
C PRO A 34 -11.42 -7.86 -11.97
N GLN A 35 -10.72 -8.98 -12.19
CA GLN A 35 -10.50 -10.00 -11.16
C GLN A 35 -9.55 -9.50 -10.08
N GLN A 36 -8.44 -8.86 -10.46
CA GLN A 36 -7.49 -8.26 -9.51
C GLN A 36 -8.16 -7.17 -8.68
N LEU A 37 -8.95 -6.30 -9.31
CA LEU A 37 -9.70 -5.25 -8.61
C LEU A 37 -10.70 -5.83 -7.62
N ARG A 38 -11.39 -6.91 -7.99
CA ARG A 38 -12.29 -7.63 -7.07
C ARG A 38 -11.53 -8.18 -5.87
N SER A 39 -10.36 -8.79 -6.08
CA SER A 39 -9.50 -9.28 -4.99
C SER A 39 -9.05 -8.15 -4.08
N LEU A 40 -8.63 -7.01 -4.63
CA LEU A 40 -8.28 -5.81 -3.87
C LEU A 40 -9.43 -5.30 -3.01
N ALA A 41 -10.61 -5.14 -3.62
CA ALA A 41 -11.81 -4.64 -2.95
C ALA A 41 -12.28 -5.58 -1.82
N MET A 42 -12.14 -6.90 -2.00
CA MET A 42 -12.47 -7.89 -0.97
C MET A 42 -11.44 -7.90 0.17
N GLY A 43 -10.15 -7.76 -0.14
CA GLY A 43 -9.07 -7.81 0.85
C GLY A 43 -8.84 -6.49 1.61
N ALA A 44 -9.21 -5.35 1.03
CA ALA A 44 -9.15 -4.04 1.68
C ALA A 44 -10.41 -3.20 1.42
N PRO A 45 -11.60 -3.59 1.94
CA PRO A 45 -12.85 -2.89 1.62
C PRO A 45 -12.88 -1.40 2.01
N ARG A 46 -12.05 -1.00 2.99
CA ARG A 46 -11.87 0.41 3.35
C ARG A 46 -11.38 1.28 2.19
N MET A 47 -10.63 0.71 1.23
CA MET A 47 -10.17 1.45 0.06
C MET A 47 -11.32 1.97 -0.80
N LEU A 48 -12.47 1.29 -0.79
CA LEU A 48 -13.64 1.64 -1.60
C LEU A 48 -14.30 2.96 -1.15
N SER A 49 -14.09 3.34 0.11
CA SER A 49 -14.57 4.60 0.68
C SER A 49 -13.50 5.69 0.71
N ARG A 50 -12.28 5.41 0.23
CA ARG A 50 -11.21 6.41 0.18
C ARG A 50 -11.37 7.33 -1.02
N ASP A 51 -10.76 8.50 -0.90
CA ASP A 51 -10.61 9.43 -2.00
C ASP A 51 -9.77 8.80 -3.14
N LYS A 52 -10.24 8.94 -4.38
CA LYS A 52 -9.59 8.34 -5.56
C LYS A 52 -8.14 8.80 -5.72
N TYR A 53 -7.83 10.07 -5.43
CA TYR A 53 -6.48 10.61 -5.54
C TYR A 53 -5.54 9.96 -4.52
N LYS A 54 -6.05 9.61 -3.33
CA LYS A 54 -5.25 8.85 -2.33
C LYS A 54 -4.91 7.44 -2.81
N ILE A 55 -5.82 6.78 -3.54
CA ILE A 55 -5.56 5.45 -4.10
C ILE A 55 -4.52 5.55 -5.23
N ILE A 56 -4.69 6.52 -6.14
CA ILE A 56 -3.78 6.75 -7.27
C ILE A 56 -2.37 7.07 -6.77
N THR A 57 -2.23 8.01 -5.84
CA THR A 57 -0.90 8.40 -5.30
C THR A 57 -0.19 7.27 -4.57
N VAL A 58 -0.92 6.36 -3.90
CA VAL A 58 -0.32 5.16 -3.31
C VAL A 58 0.10 4.17 -4.39
N PHE A 59 -0.75 3.94 -5.39
CA PHE A 59 -0.42 3.04 -6.50
C PHE A 59 0.79 3.53 -7.27
N ASP A 60 0.80 4.80 -7.68
CA ASP A 60 1.86 5.43 -8.46
C ASP A 60 3.21 5.25 -7.76
N TYR A 61 3.26 5.55 -6.46
CA TYR A 61 4.45 5.33 -5.65
C TYR A 61 4.87 3.84 -5.61
N VAL A 62 3.94 2.94 -5.29
CA VAL A 62 4.24 1.52 -5.10
C VAL A 62 4.60 0.81 -6.41
N HIS A 63 3.95 1.15 -7.52
CA HIS A 63 4.17 0.50 -8.79
C HIS A 63 5.29 1.17 -9.59
N ASN A 64 5.22 2.49 -9.76
CA ASN A 64 6.13 3.22 -10.65
C ASN A 64 7.44 3.59 -9.95
N GLU A 65 7.40 4.03 -8.69
CA GLU A 65 8.64 4.39 -7.96
C GLU A 65 9.31 3.18 -7.31
N MET A 66 8.55 2.31 -6.63
CA MET A 66 9.12 1.12 -5.95
C MET A 66 9.31 -0.09 -6.89
N GLY A 67 8.77 -0.04 -8.12
CA GLY A 67 8.86 -1.13 -9.10
C GLY A 67 8.07 -2.39 -8.74
N ILE A 68 7.09 -2.32 -7.83
CA ILE A 68 6.37 -3.51 -7.37
C ILE A 68 5.28 -3.88 -8.38
N PRO A 69 5.24 -5.13 -8.89
CA PRO A 69 4.28 -5.54 -9.91
C PRO A 69 2.86 -5.70 -9.35
N HIS A 70 1.85 -5.56 -10.23
CA HIS A 70 0.43 -5.66 -9.85
C HIS A 70 0.07 -6.91 -9.05
N HIS A 71 0.63 -8.08 -9.41
CA HIS A 71 0.31 -9.32 -8.70
C HIS A 71 0.74 -9.28 -7.23
N THR A 72 1.89 -8.68 -6.91
CA THR A 72 2.36 -8.49 -5.54
C THR A 72 1.51 -7.49 -4.77
N ILE A 73 1.08 -6.41 -5.44
CA ILE A 73 0.15 -5.43 -4.85
C ILE A 73 -1.20 -6.08 -4.52
N VAL A 74 -1.71 -6.95 -5.40
CA VAL A 74 -2.96 -7.69 -5.20
C VAL A 74 -2.88 -8.64 -4.00
N CYS A 75 -1.71 -9.22 -3.73
CA CYS A 75 -1.46 -10.03 -2.53
C CYS A 75 -1.42 -9.19 -1.24
N SER A 76 -1.23 -7.87 -1.32
CA SER A 76 -1.11 -6.96 -0.17
C SER A 76 -2.09 -5.76 -0.28
N PRO A 77 -3.41 -6.01 -0.40
CA PRO A 77 -4.40 -4.98 -0.73
C PRO A 77 -4.49 -3.87 0.33
N GLN A 78 -4.09 -4.16 1.57
CA GLN A 78 -4.10 -3.20 2.67
C GLN A 78 -3.10 -2.05 2.46
N VAL A 79 -2.18 -2.15 1.50
CA VAL A 79 -1.29 -1.03 1.12
C VAL A 79 -2.09 0.22 0.72
N PHE A 80 -3.27 0.04 0.12
CA PHE A 80 -4.17 1.14 -0.24
C PHE A 80 -4.83 1.83 0.95
N ASN A 81 -4.67 1.31 2.16
CA ASN A 81 -5.10 1.95 3.41
C ASN A 81 -3.99 2.76 4.08
N SER A 82 -2.75 2.59 3.64
CA SER A 82 -1.57 3.27 4.18
C SER A 82 -1.53 4.74 3.78
N ARG A 83 -0.62 5.49 4.42
CA ARG A 83 -0.30 6.87 4.03
C ARG A 83 0.85 6.83 3.02
N ARG A 84 0.72 7.49 1.87
CA ARG A 84 1.80 7.57 0.87
C ARG A 84 3.13 8.01 1.50
N ARG A 85 3.08 9.03 2.36
CA ARG A 85 4.24 9.56 3.10
C ARG A 85 5.00 8.48 3.90
N GLN A 86 4.28 7.63 4.63
CA GLN A 86 4.89 6.56 5.41
C GLN A 86 5.58 5.53 4.52
N LEU A 87 4.95 5.16 3.40
CA LEU A 87 5.55 4.25 2.41
C LEU A 87 6.81 4.87 1.82
N SER A 88 6.77 6.15 1.47
CA SER A 88 7.90 6.83 0.85
C SER A 88 9.08 7.01 1.77
N GLU A 89 8.84 7.44 3.00
CA GLU A 89 9.88 7.60 4.02
C GLU A 89 10.62 6.27 4.27
N ARG A 90 9.86 5.19 4.46
CA ARG A 90 10.45 3.87 4.72
C ARG A 90 11.14 3.27 3.51
N HIS A 91 10.57 3.43 2.31
CA HIS A 91 11.20 2.96 1.09
C HIS A 91 12.51 3.69 0.81
N GLN A 92 12.51 5.03 0.84
CA GLN A 92 13.71 5.83 0.59
C GLN A 92 14.79 5.54 1.62
N PHE A 93 14.41 5.33 2.88
CA PHE A 93 15.37 4.94 3.91
C PHE A 93 16.00 3.56 3.63
N LEU A 94 15.19 2.56 3.29
CA LEU A 94 15.70 1.24 2.89
C LEU A 94 16.56 1.32 1.63
N GLN A 95 16.22 2.18 0.68
CA GLN A 95 16.98 2.39 -0.55
C GLN A 95 18.35 2.99 -0.24
N LYS A 96 18.42 4.01 0.63
CA LYS A 96 19.67 4.61 1.11
C LYS A 96 20.58 3.57 1.80
N LEU A 97 19.98 2.61 2.51
CA LEU A 97 20.70 1.52 3.17
C LEU A 97 21.05 0.34 2.24
N GLY A 98 20.65 0.37 0.97
CA GLY A 98 20.82 -0.76 0.04
C GLY A 98 19.99 -2.00 0.40
N ARG A 99 18.91 -1.82 1.15
CA ARG A 99 18.03 -2.89 1.68
C ARG A 99 16.64 -2.93 1.04
N ALA A 100 16.34 -2.03 0.10
CA ALA A 100 15.05 -1.99 -0.59
C ALA A 100 14.95 -3.14 -1.61
N GLN A 101 14.64 -4.35 -1.13
CA GLN A 101 14.42 -5.54 -1.95
C GLN A 101 12.98 -6.05 -1.76
N TYR A 102 12.19 -6.02 -2.83
CA TYR A 102 10.77 -6.42 -2.81
C TYR A 102 10.46 -7.63 -3.69
N ASP A 103 11.47 -8.22 -4.31
CA ASP A 103 11.37 -9.46 -5.08
C ASP A 103 11.50 -10.67 -4.12
N PRO A 104 10.48 -11.55 -4.04
CA PRO A 104 10.53 -12.75 -3.21
C PRO A 104 11.58 -13.78 -3.65
N ALA A 105 12.09 -13.71 -4.89
CA ALA A 105 13.12 -14.61 -5.38
C ALA A 105 14.54 -14.20 -4.96
N LEU A 106 14.73 -12.97 -4.45
CA LEU A 106 16.05 -12.42 -4.14
C LEU A 106 16.34 -12.42 -2.63
N PRO A 107 17.62 -12.58 -2.23
CA PRO A 107 18.00 -12.53 -0.83
C PRO A 107 17.72 -11.13 -0.25
N GLY A 108 17.30 -11.10 1.02
CA GLY A 108 16.92 -9.85 1.67
C GLY A 108 15.51 -9.36 1.33
N TYR A 109 14.66 -10.20 0.73
CA TYR A 109 13.26 -9.91 0.45
C TYR A 109 12.52 -9.31 1.66
N ILE A 110 11.88 -8.16 1.42
CA ILE A 110 10.99 -7.47 2.35
C ILE A 110 9.57 -7.53 1.79
N PRO A 111 8.65 -8.25 2.45
CA PRO A 111 7.23 -8.20 2.11
C PRO A 111 6.67 -6.78 2.21
N LEU A 112 5.88 -6.38 1.21
CA LEU A 112 5.27 -5.05 1.12
C LEU A 112 4.44 -4.68 2.36
N ASP A 113 3.81 -5.66 2.99
CA ASP A 113 2.98 -5.41 4.17
C ASP A 113 3.76 -4.97 5.41
N LYS A 114 5.03 -5.38 5.51
CA LYS A 114 5.92 -4.94 6.60
C LYS A 114 6.20 -3.44 6.55
N LEU A 115 6.13 -2.82 5.37
CA LEU A 115 6.35 -1.37 5.25
C LEU A 115 5.27 -0.53 5.91
N TYR A 116 4.03 -1.02 6.00
CA TYR A 116 2.93 -0.22 6.57
C TYR A 116 2.29 -0.81 7.83
N LYS A 117 2.50 -2.10 8.12
CA LYS A 117 1.94 -2.74 9.33
C LYS A 117 2.84 -2.58 10.56
N LEU A 118 4.15 -2.49 10.38
CA LEU A 118 5.09 -2.49 11.51
C LEU A 118 5.17 -1.11 12.18
N PRO A 119 5.30 -1.03 13.51
CA PRO A 119 5.74 0.18 14.21
C PRO A 119 7.14 0.60 13.78
N ASP A 120 7.49 1.89 13.92
CA ASP A 120 8.80 2.42 13.51
C ASP A 120 9.96 1.72 14.23
N THR A 121 9.83 1.41 15.52
CA THR A 121 10.84 0.69 16.30
C THR A 121 11.16 -0.69 15.72
N VAL A 122 10.11 -1.43 15.34
CA VAL A 122 10.24 -2.77 14.75
C VAL A 122 10.77 -2.69 13.33
N PHE A 123 10.32 -1.71 12.54
CA PHE A 123 10.85 -1.44 11.21
C PHE A 123 12.37 -1.15 11.27
N CYS A 124 12.81 -0.26 12.17
CA CYS A 124 14.22 0.10 12.30
C CYS A 124 15.09 -1.09 12.69
N THR A 125 14.68 -1.82 13.73
CA THR A 125 15.47 -2.92 14.28
C THR A 125 15.45 -4.18 13.41
N GLN A 126 14.29 -4.55 12.85
CA GLN A 126 14.14 -5.82 12.15
C GLN A 126 14.38 -5.72 10.65
N LEU A 127 14.01 -4.62 10.00
CA LEU A 127 14.15 -4.46 8.54
C LEU A 127 15.36 -3.62 8.18
N ALA A 128 15.44 -2.40 8.70
CA ALA A 128 16.51 -1.48 8.36
C ALA A 128 17.86 -1.82 9.04
N LYS A 129 17.81 -2.57 10.16
CA LYS A 129 18.98 -2.97 10.97
C LYS A 129 19.74 -1.76 11.54
N VAL A 130 18.99 -0.77 12.00
CA VAL A 130 19.50 0.51 12.54
C VAL A 130 18.74 0.89 13.80
N THR A 131 19.26 1.91 14.50
CA THR A 131 18.56 2.53 15.63
C THR A 131 17.38 3.37 15.14
N ILE A 132 16.40 3.60 16.02
CA ILE A 132 15.30 4.52 15.72
C ILE A 132 15.80 5.95 15.52
N GLN A 133 16.90 6.34 16.20
CA GLN A 133 17.47 7.68 16.10
C GLN A 133 17.97 7.97 14.68
N GLU A 134 18.69 7.03 14.06
CA GLU A 134 19.15 7.16 12.67
C GLU A 134 17.99 7.34 11.69
N TYR A 135 16.88 6.64 11.90
CA TYR A 135 15.68 6.82 11.09
C TYR A 135 15.07 8.20 11.31
N GLN A 136 14.93 8.67 12.56
CA GLN A 136 14.41 10.01 12.84
C GLN A 136 15.29 11.13 12.26
N ASP A 137 16.61 10.97 12.30
CA ASP A 137 17.53 11.93 11.72
C ASP A 137 17.44 11.95 10.19
N PHE A 138 17.24 10.78 9.56
CA PHE A 138 16.90 10.73 8.13
C PHE A 138 15.57 11.44 7.81
N LEU A 139 14.53 11.24 8.61
CA LEU A 139 13.23 11.89 8.38
C LEU A 139 13.29 13.42 8.42
N LYS A 140 14.26 14.00 9.15
CA LYS A 140 14.49 15.46 9.17
C LYS A 140 15.16 15.99 7.89
N THR A 141 15.69 15.10 7.04
CA THR A 141 16.36 15.46 5.78
C THR A 141 15.45 15.39 4.54
N LEU A 142 14.19 14.98 4.73
CA LEU A 142 13.15 14.88 3.69
C LEU A 142 12.24 16.10 3.69
#